data_AF-A0A7S2SV45-F1
#
_entry.id   AF-A0A7S2SV45-F1
#
_cell.length_a   1.000
_cell.length_b   1.000
_cell.length_c   1.000
_cell.angle_alpha   90.00
_cell.angle_beta   90.00
_cell.angle_gamma   90.00
#
_symmetry.space_group_name_H-M   'P 1'
#
loop_
_entity.id
_entity.type
_entity.pdbx_description
1 polymer ?
#
loop_
_entity_poly.entity_id
_entity_poly.type
_entity_poly.pdbx_seq_one_letter_code
_entity_poly.pdbx_strand_id
1 'polypeptide(L)'
;MSSRPPVYSSCLALEQEVMTRSITFLMNENWLLGGRDMPQRVALCNHFLNVVLFRDPIARIISHINYMQAVKSKMPSDVLSFVELAPIITNNYYVRVLLGENTYRRPMMNITEADLSMALHILDTFDIIMVLETLDLQGPIIIRRGFGWEKNKVLSMNSRRNPRQGPSTDHLSDVEKQILRERNELDYRLYRHAAEKAELDYEFFRQVQYISERGKQLVSDSPHWKAFPSLYDNSIHCAQTCGYICHIRLSSS
;
A
#
# COMPACT_ATOMS: atom_id res chain seq x y z
N MET A 1 2.57 20.56 -6.99
CA MET A 1 2.66 20.02 -5.61
C MET A 1 1.63 20.76 -4.76
N SER A 2 0.45 20.19 -4.61
CA SER A 2 -0.61 20.76 -3.77
C SER A 2 -0.16 20.72 -2.31
N SER A 3 -0.48 21.78 -1.56
CA SER A 3 -0.48 21.80 -0.11
C SER A 3 -1.08 20.51 0.46
N ARG A 4 -0.52 20.07 1.59
CA ARG A 4 -0.91 18.86 2.33
C ARG A 4 -2.44 18.78 2.38
N PRO A 5 -3.09 17.73 1.85
CA PRO A 5 -4.53 17.64 1.90
C PRO A 5 -4.99 17.73 3.36
N PRO A 6 -6.12 18.40 3.62
CA PRO A 6 -6.65 18.51 4.98
C PRO A 6 -6.80 17.10 5.57
N VAL A 7 -6.44 16.94 6.85
CA VAL A 7 -6.77 15.71 7.57
C VAL A 7 -8.29 15.64 7.62
N TYR A 8 -8.89 14.78 6.80
CA TYR A 8 -10.33 14.64 6.71
C TYR A 8 -10.87 14.15 8.06
N SER A 9 -11.95 14.76 8.53
CA SER A 9 -12.57 14.37 9.81
C SER A 9 -13.43 13.11 9.70
N SER A 10 -13.83 12.72 8.49
CA SER A 10 -14.70 11.56 8.23
C SER A 10 -14.58 11.08 6.78
N CYS A 11 -15.08 9.87 6.52
CA CYS A 11 -15.19 9.32 5.16
C CYS A 11 -16.10 10.14 4.25
N LEU A 12 -17.21 10.70 4.77
CA LEU A 12 -18.10 11.57 4.00
C LEU A 12 -17.42 12.87 3.57
N ALA A 13 -16.61 13.46 4.46
CA ALA A 13 -15.84 14.67 4.12
C ALA A 13 -14.78 14.37 3.06
N LEU A 14 -14.11 13.21 3.15
CA LEU A 14 -13.17 12.75 2.13
C LEU A 14 -13.88 12.53 0.79
N GLU A 15 -15.02 11.83 0.78
CA GLU A 15 -15.84 11.59 -0.41
C GLU A 15 -16.26 12.90 -1.07
N GLN A 16 -16.80 13.85 -0.31
CA GLN A 16 -17.21 15.15 -0.84
C GLN A 16 -16.04 15.91 -1.47
N GLU A 17 -14.85 15.88 -0.86
CA GLU A 17 -13.67 16.53 -1.43
C GLU A 17 -13.23 15.86 -2.75
N VAL A 18 -13.16 14.53 -2.76
CA VAL A 18 -12.79 13.75 -3.95
C VAL A 18 -13.78 14.03 -5.08
N MET A 19 -15.08 14.07 -4.79
CA MET A 19 -16.15 14.41 -5.73
C MET A 19 -16.01 15.83 -6.27
N THR A 20 -15.80 16.81 -5.39
CA THR A 20 -15.71 18.23 -5.75
C THR A 20 -14.50 18.50 -6.65
N ARG A 21 -13.40 17.77 -6.44
CA ARG A 21 -12.17 17.92 -7.21
C ARG A 21 -12.03 16.96 -8.39
N SER A 22 -13.03 16.13 -8.65
CA SER A 22 -12.98 15.08 -9.67
C SER A 22 -11.73 14.20 -9.56
N ILE A 23 -11.34 13.87 -8.33
CA ILE A 23 -10.20 12.99 -8.05
C ILE A 23 -10.66 11.55 -8.24
N THR A 24 -9.88 10.76 -8.96
CA THR A 24 -10.14 9.33 -9.21
C THR A 24 -9.16 8.42 -8.46
N PHE A 25 -8.09 9.01 -7.92
CA PHE A 25 -7.04 8.33 -7.18
C PHE A 25 -6.47 9.26 -6.11
N LEU A 26 -6.49 8.80 -4.85
CA LEU A 26 -5.88 9.49 -3.72
C LEU A 26 -4.90 8.56 -3.01
N MET A 27 -3.76 9.11 -2.59
CA MET A 27 -2.79 8.43 -1.74
C MET A 27 -2.71 9.08 -0.38
N ASN A 28 -2.62 8.24 0.66
CA ASN A 28 -2.41 8.69 2.03
C ASN A 28 -1.14 8.06 2.60
N GLU A 29 -0.10 8.89 2.77
CA GLU A 29 1.19 8.47 3.34
C GLU A 29 1.24 8.58 4.88
N ASN A 30 0.16 9.00 5.53
CA ASN A 30 0.13 9.24 6.97
C ASN A 30 -0.46 8.03 7.71
N TRP A 31 -1.74 8.10 8.07
CA TRP A 31 -2.42 7.10 8.88
C TRP A 31 -3.89 7.04 8.50
N LEU A 32 -4.58 5.97 8.86
CA LEU A 32 -5.99 5.79 8.53
C LEU A 32 -6.91 6.77 9.29
N LEU A 33 -8.04 7.11 8.65
CA LEU A 33 -9.06 7.99 9.22
C LEU A 33 -9.74 7.36 10.45
N GLY A 34 -10.27 8.20 11.34
CA GLY A 34 -11.01 7.77 12.53
C GLY A 34 -10.16 7.47 13.77
N GLY A 35 -8.87 7.19 13.62
CA GLY A 35 -7.98 6.87 14.76
C GLY A 35 -7.40 8.07 15.52
N ARG A 36 -8.00 9.25 15.45
CA ARG A 36 -7.54 10.41 16.24
C ARG A 36 -7.87 10.27 17.72
N ASP A 37 -9.08 9.85 18.03
CA ASP A 37 -9.54 9.74 19.42
C ASP A 37 -9.26 8.35 19.98
N MET A 38 -9.60 7.30 19.21
CA MET A 38 -9.50 5.90 19.61
C MET A 38 -9.09 5.03 18.43
N PRO A 39 -8.12 4.12 18.58
CA PRO A 39 -7.72 3.18 17.52
C PRO A 39 -8.89 2.33 16.99
N GLN A 40 -9.83 1.97 17.86
CA GLN A 40 -11.01 1.16 17.51
C GLN A 40 -11.98 1.85 16.56
N ARG A 41 -11.85 3.18 16.39
CA ARG A 41 -12.65 3.97 15.45
C ARG A 41 -11.98 4.08 14.08
N VAL A 42 -10.79 3.52 13.91
CA VAL A 42 -10.21 3.41 12.58
C VAL A 42 -11.09 2.52 11.73
N ALA A 43 -11.48 3.06 10.58
CA ALA A 43 -12.22 2.32 9.58
C ALA A 43 -11.77 2.78 8.19
N LEU A 44 -11.79 1.85 7.25
CA LEU A 44 -11.69 2.18 5.84
C LEU A 44 -13.00 2.80 5.36
N CYS A 45 -12.90 3.59 4.30
CA CYS A 45 -14.06 4.25 3.72
C CYS A 45 -14.63 3.34 2.64
N ASN A 46 -15.74 2.66 2.94
CA ASN A 46 -16.35 1.64 2.07
C ASN A 46 -16.86 2.17 0.71
N HIS A 47 -16.93 3.49 0.51
CA HIS A 47 -17.25 4.10 -0.79
C HIS A 47 -16.04 4.14 -1.75
N PHE A 48 -14.89 3.68 -1.28
CA PHE A 48 -13.66 3.57 -2.04
C PHE A 48 -13.18 2.12 -2.05
N LEU A 49 -12.53 1.75 -3.14
CA LEU A 49 -11.64 0.60 -3.23
C LEU A 49 -10.33 0.98 -2.52
N ASN A 50 -10.11 0.38 -1.36
CA ASN A 50 -9.00 0.61 -0.45
C ASN A 50 -7.87 -0.36 -0.78
N VAL A 51 -6.73 0.20 -1.14
CA VAL A 51 -5.53 -0.55 -1.49
C VAL A 51 -4.45 -0.21 -0.48
N VAL A 52 -3.60 -1.16 -0.11
CA VAL A 52 -2.39 -0.88 0.69
C VAL A 52 -1.18 -1.54 0.07
N LEU A 53 -0.04 -0.83 0.15
CA LEU A 53 1.24 -1.35 -0.31
C LEU A 53 2.17 -1.55 0.89
N PHE A 54 2.61 -2.79 1.07
CA PHE A 54 3.60 -3.21 2.05
C PHE A 54 4.98 -3.32 1.44
N ARG A 55 5.97 -3.30 2.32
CA ARG A 55 7.38 -3.51 2.03
C ARG A 55 8.03 -4.17 3.24
N ASP A 56 9.06 -4.96 3.03
CA ASP A 56 9.87 -5.51 4.13
C ASP A 56 10.25 -4.38 5.12
N PRO A 57 10.03 -4.55 6.44
CA PRO A 57 10.23 -3.51 7.42
C PRO A 57 11.63 -2.89 7.42
N ILE A 58 12.69 -3.70 7.27
CA ILE A 58 14.08 -3.19 7.25
C ILE A 58 14.36 -2.49 5.91
N ALA A 59 14.00 -3.10 4.78
CA ALA A 59 14.16 -2.48 3.47
C ALA A 59 13.44 -1.12 3.39
N ARG A 60 12.27 -1.00 4.04
CA ARG A 60 11.54 0.26 4.19
C ARG A 60 12.32 1.29 5.00
N ILE A 61 12.89 0.91 6.15
CA ILE A 61 13.71 1.81 6.98
C ILE A 61 14.90 2.34 6.18
N ILE A 62 15.66 1.46 5.52
CA ILE A 62 16.82 1.87 4.70
C ILE A 62 16.38 2.79 3.55
N SER A 63 15.27 2.48 2.88
CA SER A 63 14.71 3.37 1.85
C SER A 63 14.40 4.75 2.39
N HIS A 64 13.85 4.82 3.61
CA HIS A 64 13.47 6.07 4.25
C HIS A 64 14.71 6.88 4.65
N ILE A 65 15.77 6.23 5.15
CA ILE A 65 17.06 6.86 5.43
C ILE A 65 17.63 7.51 4.18
N ASN A 66 17.71 6.75 3.08
CA ASN A 66 18.23 7.25 1.81
C ASN A 66 17.43 8.44 1.27
N TYR A 67 16.09 8.38 1.39
CA TYR A 67 15.23 9.51 1.03
C TYR A 67 15.50 10.73 1.92
N MET A 68 15.58 10.54 3.23
CA MET A 68 15.78 11.62 4.19
C MET A 68 17.15 12.25 4.08
N GLN A 69 18.20 11.51 3.76
CA GLN A 69 19.52 12.06 3.45
C GLN A 69 19.49 12.92 2.18
N ALA A 70 18.78 12.47 1.14
CA ALA A 70 18.66 13.21 -0.10
C ALA A 70 17.90 14.53 0.08
N VAL A 71 16.91 14.56 0.97
CA VAL A 71 16.07 15.75 1.23
C VAL A 71 16.61 16.62 2.37
N LYS A 72 17.27 16.03 3.38
CA LYS A 72 17.79 16.71 4.57
C LYS A 72 19.24 16.29 4.84
N SER A 73 20.18 17.18 4.54
CA SER A 73 21.62 16.93 4.65
C SER A 73 22.17 16.66 6.06
N LYS A 74 21.37 16.80 7.12
CA LYS A 74 21.78 16.63 8.53
C LYS A 74 21.27 15.34 9.18
N MET A 75 20.72 14.40 8.42
CA MET A 75 20.25 13.13 8.97
C MET A 75 21.41 12.15 9.17
N PRO A 76 21.43 11.37 10.28
CA PRO A 76 22.42 10.32 10.49
C PRO A 76 22.46 9.34 9.31
N SER A 77 23.66 8.88 8.97
CA SER A 77 23.83 7.86 7.94
C SER A 77 23.86 6.43 8.46
N ASP A 78 24.19 6.26 9.73
CA ASP A 78 24.08 4.96 10.36
C ASP A 78 22.61 4.65 10.73
N VAL A 79 22.22 3.40 10.52
CA VAL A 79 20.83 2.97 10.66
C VAL A 79 20.34 3.08 12.10
N LEU A 80 21.20 2.77 13.08
CA LEU A 80 20.80 2.71 14.48
C LEU A 80 20.55 4.12 15.04
N SER A 81 21.44 5.08 14.78
CA SER A 81 21.23 6.46 15.21
C SER A 81 20.05 7.10 14.49
N PHE A 82 19.79 6.74 13.23
CA PHE A 82 18.56 7.19 12.56
C PHE A 82 17.30 6.64 13.23
N VAL A 83 17.30 5.36 13.59
CA VAL A 83 16.17 4.71 14.28
C VAL A 83 15.92 5.34 15.65
N GLU A 84 16.99 5.65 16.40
CA GLU A 84 16.89 6.38 17.67
C GLU A 84 16.39 7.82 17.50
N LEU A 85 16.83 8.51 16.45
CA LEU A 85 16.42 9.88 16.17
C LEU A 85 14.95 9.98 15.72
N ALA A 86 14.47 8.98 14.97
CA ALA A 86 13.17 9.00 14.32
C ALA A 86 12.33 7.73 14.58
N PRO A 87 12.08 7.36 15.85
CA PRO A 87 11.44 6.09 16.21
C PRO A 87 10.00 5.98 15.68
N ILE A 88 9.30 7.11 15.53
CA ILE A 88 7.92 7.15 15.04
C ILE A 88 7.76 6.61 13.61
N ILE A 89 8.79 6.75 12.78
CA ILE A 89 8.79 6.27 11.39
C ILE A 89 9.58 4.97 11.20
N THR A 90 10.23 4.46 12.25
CA THR A 90 11.12 3.28 12.16
C THR A 90 10.73 2.10 13.05
N ASN A 91 9.92 2.30 14.09
CA ASN A 91 9.50 1.24 15.02
C ASN A 91 8.02 0.90 14.82
N ASN A 92 7.75 -0.31 14.33
CA ASN A 92 6.39 -0.85 14.08
C ASN A 92 5.51 0.15 13.31
N TYR A 93 6.07 0.69 12.22
CA TYR A 93 5.48 1.76 11.44
C TYR A 93 4.15 1.36 10.81
N TYR A 94 4.04 0.16 10.24
CA TYR A 94 2.80 -0.27 9.60
C TYR A 94 1.68 -0.46 10.62
N VAL A 95 1.96 -1.07 11.77
CA VAL A 95 0.98 -1.16 12.88
C VAL A 95 0.51 0.24 13.28
N ARG A 96 1.43 1.20 13.45
CA ARG A 96 1.12 2.60 13.78
C ARG A 96 0.21 3.28 12.76
N VAL A 97 0.55 3.15 11.48
CA VAL A 97 -0.17 3.78 10.36
C VAL A 97 -1.58 3.21 10.23
N LEU A 98 -1.72 1.88 10.34
CA LEU A 98 -3.02 1.22 10.27
C LEU A 98 -3.92 1.56 11.46
N LEU A 99 -3.36 1.87 12.63
CA LEU A 99 -4.15 2.22 13.82
C LEU A 99 -4.40 3.73 14.01
N GLY A 100 -4.14 4.53 12.98
CA GLY A 100 -4.52 5.94 12.97
C GLY A 100 -3.63 6.88 13.79
N GLU A 101 -4.00 8.16 13.83
CA GLU A 101 -3.17 9.25 14.36
C GLU A 101 -2.72 9.03 15.82
N ASN A 102 -3.63 8.58 16.68
CA ASN A 102 -3.38 8.41 18.10
C ASN A 102 -2.25 7.40 18.33
N THR A 103 -2.38 6.22 17.70
CA THR A 103 -1.38 5.15 17.79
C THR A 103 -0.08 5.58 17.12
N TYR A 104 -0.16 6.23 15.97
CA TYR A 104 0.99 6.74 15.25
C TYR A 104 1.86 7.62 16.14
N ARG A 105 1.26 8.52 16.92
CA ARG A 105 1.96 9.47 17.80
C ARG A 105 2.43 8.90 19.14
N ARG A 106 2.10 7.64 19.50
CA ARG A 106 2.56 7.06 20.76
C ARG A 106 4.09 6.99 20.83
N PRO A 107 4.71 7.10 22.02
CA PRO A 107 6.14 6.90 22.17
C PRO A 107 6.65 5.57 21.63
N MET A 108 7.98 5.48 21.44
CA MET A 108 8.66 4.23 21.10
C MET A 108 8.35 3.14 22.15
N MET A 109 8.28 1.87 21.74
CA MET A 109 8.01 0.70 22.60
C MET A 109 6.60 0.61 23.20
N ASN A 110 5.67 1.51 22.86
CA ASN A 110 4.27 1.44 23.31
C ASN A 110 3.30 0.87 22.26
N ILE A 111 3.83 0.03 21.36
CA ILE A 111 3.04 -0.79 20.43
C ILE A 111 3.04 -2.21 20.96
N THR A 112 1.85 -2.76 21.13
CA THR A 112 1.60 -4.00 21.85
C THR A 112 1.06 -5.10 20.93
N GLU A 113 0.99 -6.33 21.42
CA GLU A 113 0.29 -7.43 20.73
C GLU A 113 -1.19 -7.12 20.45
N ALA A 114 -1.85 -6.37 21.33
CA ALA A 114 -3.23 -5.94 21.12
C ALA A 114 -3.34 -4.97 19.93
N ASP A 115 -2.34 -4.09 19.76
CA ASP A 115 -2.25 -3.22 18.59
C ASP A 115 -2.02 -4.04 17.30
N LEU A 116 -1.14 -5.05 17.34
CA LEU A 116 -0.95 -5.95 16.20
C LEU A 116 -2.25 -6.68 15.83
N SER A 117 -2.98 -7.23 16.81
CA SER A 117 -4.26 -7.91 16.54
C SER A 117 -5.26 -6.98 15.86
N MET A 118 -5.34 -5.72 16.30
CA MET A 118 -6.22 -4.73 15.69
C MET A 118 -5.77 -4.34 14.28
N ALA A 119 -4.45 -4.20 14.07
CA ALA A 119 -3.88 -3.88 12.78
C ALA A 119 -4.10 -5.02 11.77
N LEU A 120 -4.02 -6.29 12.20
CA LEU A 120 -4.38 -7.45 11.37
C LEU A 120 -5.85 -7.41 10.95
N HIS A 121 -6.76 -7.13 11.89
CA HIS A 121 -8.18 -6.98 11.56
C HIS A 121 -8.47 -5.84 10.59
N ILE A 122 -7.80 -4.70 10.74
CA ILE A 122 -7.95 -3.58 9.80
C ILE A 122 -7.36 -3.95 8.43
N LEU A 123 -6.19 -4.59 8.41
CA LEU A 123 -5.58 -5.08 7.18
C LEU A 123 -6.52 -6.04 6.44
N ASP A 124 -7.26 -6.88 7.16
CA ASP A 124 -8.24 -7.80 6.58
C ASP A 124 -9.43 -7.12 5.89
N THR A 125 -9.65 -5.82 6.13
CA THR A 125 -10.73 -5.04 5.50
C THR A 125 -10.30 -4.32 4.23
N PHE A 126 -9.01 -4.33 3.88
CA PHE A 126 -8.56 -3.77 2.60
C PHE A 126 -9.06 -4.61 1.43
N ASP A 127 -9.42 -3.93 0.34
CA ASP A 127 -9.90 -4.58 -0.86
C ASP A 127 -8.76 -5.21 -1.67
N ILE A 128 -7.59 -4.58 -1.68
CA ILE A 128 -6.40 -5.10 -2.35
C ILE A 128 -5.16 -4.82 -1.50
N ILE A 129 -4.35 -5.86 -1.28
CA ILE A 129 -3.05 -5.77 -0.62
C ILE A 129 -1.97 -6.08 -1.64
N MET A 130 -0.95 -5.22 -1.71
CA MET A 130 0.21 -5.42 -2.56
C MET A 130 1.48 -5.39 -1.72
N VAL A 131 2.50 -6.09 -2.19
CA VAL A 131 3.84 -6.09 -1.61
C VAL A 131 4.84 -5.60 -2.65
N LEU A 132 5.72 -4.68 -2.25
CA LEU A 132 6.65 -4.03 -3.18
C LEU A 132 7.65 -5.02 -3.78
N GLU A 133 8.08 -6.01 -3.00
CA GLU A 133 9.05 -7.05 -3.37
C GLU A 133 8.54 -7.95 -4.50
N THR A 134 7.21 -8.11 -4.63
CA THR A 134 6.56 -8.93 -5.67
C THR A 134 5.86 -8.09 -6.74
N LEU A 135 5.93 -6.75 -6.63
CA LEU A 135 5.12 -5.83 -7.44
C LEU A 135 5.45 -5.90 -8.95
N ASP A 136 6.69 -6.22 -9.33
CA ASP A 136 7.06 -6.42 -10.73
C ASP A 136 6.30 -7.59 -11.38
N LEU A 137 6.05 -8.64 -10.60
CA LEU A 137 5.37 -9.84 -11.06
C LEU A 137 3.85 -9.70 -10.91
N GLN A 138 3.38 -9.33 -9.71
CA GLN A 138 1.97 -9.32 -9.36
C GLN A 138 1.27 -8.03 -9.81
N GLY A 139 1.98 -6.89 -9.75
CA GLY A 139 1.44 -5.56 -9.99
C GLY A 139 0.77 -5.38 -11.36
N PRO A 140 1.38 -5.81 -12.49
CA PRO A 140 0.71 -5.71 -13.80
C PRO A 140 -0.63 -6.44 -13.88
N ILE A 141 -0.76 -7.60 -13.21
CA ILE A 141 -2.00 -8.38 -13.20
C ILE A 141 -3.04 -7.69 -12.32
N ILE A 142 -2.67 -7.31 -11.10
CA ILE A 142 -3.56 -6.62 -10.16
C ILE A 142 -4.01 -5.28 -10.74
N ILE A 143 -3.11 -4.48 -11.32
CA ILE A 143 -3.47 -3.17 -11.89
C ILE A 143 -4.42 -3.32 -13.08
N ARG A 144 -4.15 -4.27 -13.98
CA ARG A 144 -4.98 -4.44 -15.17
C ARG A 144 -6.33 -5.07 -14.85
N ARG A 145 -6.38 -6.03 -13.93
CA ARG A 145 -7.58 -6.85 -13.68
C ARG A 145 -8.35 -6.43 -12.43
N GLY A 146 -7.65 -5.95 -11.40
CA GLY A 146 -8.25 -5.36 -10.22
C GLY A 146 -8.71 -3.94 -10.46
N PHE A 147 -7.88 -3.08 -11.06
CA PHE A 147 -8.24 -1.67 -11.29
C PHE A 147 -8.79 -1.36 -12.69
N GLY A 148 -8.72 -2.31 -13.64
CA GLY A 148 -9.13 -2.06 -15.02
C GLY A 148 -8.19 -1.11 -15.79
N TRP A 149 -6.97 -0.86 -15.29
CA TRP A 149 -6.05 0.09 -15.92
C TRP A 149 -5.23 -0.60 -17.03
N GLU A 150 -5.53 -0.28 -18.30
CA GLU A 150 -4.90 -0.93 -19.47
C GLU A 150 -3.46 -0.44 -19.77
N LYS A 151 -3.00 0.69 -19.22
CA LYS A 151 -1.66 1.25 -19.50
C LYS A 151 -0.72 1.14 -18.30
N ASN A 152 0.26 0.23 -18.39
CA ASN A 152 1.34 0.03 -17.42
C ASN A 152 2.37 1.18 -17.30
N LYS A 153 2.06 2.38 -17.81
CA LYS A 153 3.00 3.53 -17.71
C LYS A 153 3.26 3.95 -16.26
N VAL A 154 2.41 3.54 -15.32
CA VAL A 154 2.51 3.90 -13.90
C VAL A 154 3.65 3.13 -13.20
N LEU A 155 3.84 1.83 -13.49
CA LEU A 155 4.90 1.03 -12.88
C LEU A 155 6.26 1.20 -13.55
N SER A 156 6.31 1.64 -14.82
CA SER A 156 7.56 1.77 -15.56
C SER A 156 8.42 2.99 -15.17
N MET A 157 8.00 3.86 -14.25
CA MET A 157 8.72 5.10 -13.94
C MET A 157 9.91 4.92 -12.98
N ASN A 158 9.99 3.81 -12.23
CA ASN A 158 11.15 3.49 -11.41
C ASN A 158 12.11 2.48 -12.03
N SER A 159 11.85 1.98 -13.24
CA SER A 159 12.69 0.97 -13.93
C SER A 159 14.07 1.47 -14.35
N ARG A 160 14.40 2.76 -14.16
CA ARG A 160 15.78 3.26 -14.30
C ARG A 160 16.69 2.88 -13.12
N ARG A 161 16.11 2.45 -12.00
CA ARG A 161 16.82 1.68 -10.96
C ARG A 161 16.32 0.25 -11.07
N ASN A 162 17.25 -0.70 -11.11
CA ASN A 162 16.95 -2.12 -11.17
C ASN A 162 15.93 -2.44 -10.05
N PRO A 163 14.65 -2.76 -10.31
CA PRO A 163 13.65 -2.89 -9.24
C PRO A 163 13.95 -4.08 -8.32
N ARG A 164 14.74 -5.05 -8.80
CA ARG A 164 15.34 -6.14 -8.01
C ARG A 164 16.34 -5.67 -6.95
N GLN A 165 16.85 -4.44 -7.08
CA GLN A 165 17.70 -3.80 -6.07
C GLN A 165 16.85 -2.76 -5.34
N GLY A 166 16.01 -3.23 -4.42
CA GLY A 166 15.64 -2.40 -3.28
C GLY A 166 16.90 -1.85 -2.60
N PRO A 167 16.76 -0.91 -1.64
CA PRO A 167 17.88 -0.54 -0.78
C PRO A 167 18.49 -1.82 -0.23
N SER A 168 19.71 -2.12 -0.67
CA SER A 168 20.42 -3.31 -0.25
C SER A 168 20.59 -3.22 1.26
N THR A 169 20.28 -4.31 1.96
CA THR A 169 20.58 -4.45 3.39
C THR A 169 21.93 -5.13 3.62
N ASP A 170 22.70 -5.36 2.55
CA ASP A 170 23.99 -6.08 2.58
C ASP A 170 25.07 -5.31 3.35
N HIS A 171 24.91 -3.99 3.46
CA HIS A 171 25.80 -3.12 4.24
C HIS A 171 25.54 -3.18 5.75
N LEU A 172 24.43 -3.77 6.19
CA LEU A 172 24.12 -3.92 7.61
C LEU A 172 24.79 -5.18 8.17
N SER A 173 25.41 -5.04 9.33
CA SER A 173 25.88 -6.19 10.11
C SER A 173 24.71 -7.05 10.60
N ASP A 174 24.98 -8.32 10.92
CA ASP A 174 23.96 -9.22 11.45
C ASP A 174 23.40 -8.74 12.80
N VAL A 175 24.25 -8.07 13.62
CA VAL A 175 23.84 -7.46 14.89
C VAL A 175 22.85 -6.33 14.64
N GLU A 176 23.11 -5.44 13.68
CA GLU A 176 22.16 -4.38 13.32
C GLU A 176 20.85 -4.94 12.78
N LYS A 177 20.91 -5.95 11.90
CA LYS A 177 19.71 -6.62 11.37
C LYS A 177 18.88 -7.24 12.49
N GLN A 178 19.53 -7.87 13.47
CA GLN A 178 18.85 -8.47 14.62
C GLN A 178 18.16 -7.41 15.49
N ILE A 179 18.86 -6.31 15.82
CA ILE A 179 18.27 -5.20 16.59
C ILE A 179 17.07 -4.60 15.86
N LEU A 180 17.17 -4.39 14.55
CA LEU A 180 16.07 -3.83 13.75
C LEU A 180 14.89 -4.79 13.69
N ARG A 181 15.15 -6.11 13.59
CA ARG A 181 14.13 -7.15 13.60
C ARG A 181 13.38 -7.18 14.92
N GLU A 182 14.10 -7.23 16.04
CA GLU A 182 13.49 -7.23 17.37
C GLU A 182 12.62 -6.01 17.61
N ARG A 183 13.07 -4.82 17.18
CA ARG A 183 12.33 -3.56 17.31
C ARG A 183 11.10 -3.47 16.41
N ASN A 184 11.04 -4.28 15.35
CA ASN A 184 9.98 -4.30 14.36
C ASN A 184 9.28 -5.66 14.26
N GLU A 185 9.33 -6.48 15.31
CA GLU A 185 8.78 -7.84 15.27
C GLU A 185 7.28 -7.85 14.92
N LEU A 186 6.52 -6.87 15.43
CA LEU A 186 5.09 -6.77 15.13
C LEU A 186 4.84 -6.38 13.67
N ASP A 187 5.62 -5.44 13.14
CA ASP A 187 5.60 -5.10 11.71
C ASP A 187 5.99 -6.30 10.83
N TYR A 188 6.94 -7.14 11.27
CA TYR A 188 7.30 -8.37 10.55
C TYR A 188 6.17 -9.38 10.48
N ARG A 189 5.44 -9.56 11.58
CA ARG A 189 4.26 -10.43 11.62
C ARG A 189 3.13 -9.88 10.76
N LEU A 190 2.87 -8.57 10.85
CA LEU A 190 1.89 -7.89 10.01
C LEU A 190 2.27 -7.99 8.51
N TYR A 191 3.55 -7.77 8.18
CA TYR A 191 4.06 -7.89 6.81
C TYR A 191 3.91 -9.30 6.26
N ARG A 192 4.18 -10.35 7.05
CA ARG A 192 3.98 -11.73 6.62
C ARG A 192 2.51 -12.00 6.27
N HIS A 193 1.59 -11.56 7.13
CA HIS A 193 0.15 -11.65 6.86
C HIS A 193 -0.24 -10.89 5.59
N ALA A 194 0.29 -9.67 5.41
CA ALA A 194 0.07 -8.88 4.19
C ALA A 194 0.59 -9.60 2.94
N ALA A 195 1.75 -10.25 3.01
CA ALA A 195 2.33 -10.99 1.90
C ALA A 195 1.52 -12.23 1.53
N GLU A 196 1.02 -12.98 2.52
CA GLU A 196 0.10 -14.10 2.31
C GLU A 196 -1.18 -13.65 1.61
N LYS A 197 -1.74 -12.50 2.03
CA LYS A 197 -2.92 -11.93 1.37
C LYS A 197 -2.65 -11.40 -0.03
N ALA A 198 -1.52 -10.72 -0.25
CA ALA A 198 -1.15 -10.25 -1.57
C ALA A 198 -1.01 -11.40 -2.58
N GLU A 199 -0.52 -12.57 -2.13
CA GLU A 199 -0.48 -13.78 -2.96
C GLU A 199 -1.88 -14.29 -3.31
N LEU A 200 -2.82 -14.27 -2.36
CA LEU A 200 -4.22 -14.63 -2.62
C LEU A 200 -4.88 -13.68 -3.62
N ASP A 201 -4.69 -12.37 -3.45
CA ASP A 201 -5.20 -11.34 -4.39
C ASP A 201 -4.63 -11.57 -5.79
N TYR A 202 -3.32 -11.80 -5.89
CA TYR A 202 -2.66 -12.12 -7.14
C TYR A 202 -3.25 -13.37 -7.81
N GLU A 203 -3.39 -14.47 -7.08
CA GLU A 203 -3.94 -15.71 -7.61
C GLU A 203 -5.40 -15.54 -8.06
N PHE A 204 -6.22 -14.81 -7.30
CA PHE A 204 -7.58 -14.46 -7.70
C PHE A 204 -7.60 -13.73 -9.06
N PHE A 205 -6.84 -12.63 -9.19
CA PHE A 205 -6.83 -11.85 -10.43
C PHE A 205 -6.20 -12.59 -11.60
N ARG A 206 -5.23 -13.48 -11.34
CA ARG A 206 -4.64 -14.38 -12.34
C ARG A 206 -5.68 -15.37 -12.87
N GLN A 207 -6.52 -15.94 -12.01
CA GLN A 207 -7.61 -16.83 -12.44
C GLN A 207 -8.68 -16.07 -13.23
N VAL A 208 -9.04 -14.86 -12.80
CA VAL A 208 -9.96 -13.98 -13.55
C VAL A 208 -9.42 -13.70 -14.96
N GLN A 209 -8.11 -13.44 -15.08
CA GLN A 209 -7.47 -13.27 -16.39
C GLN A 209 -7.58 -14.53 -17.24
N TYR A 210 -7.23 -15.70 -16.69
CA TYR A 210 -7.27 -16.97 -17.41
C TYR A 210 -8.68 -17.29 -17.93
N ILE A 211 -9.71 -17.14 -17.08
CA ILE A 211 -11.11 -17.36 -17.44
C ILE A 211 -11.55 -16.36 -18.51
N SER A 212 -11.21 -15.07 -18.38
CA SER A 212 -11.54 -14.05 -19.37
C SER A 212 -10.91 -14.36 -20.74
N GLU A 213 -9.66 -14.82 -20.79
CA GLU A 213 -8.97 -15.13 -22.04
C GLU A 213 -9.53 -16.39 -22.70
N ARG A 214 -9.80 -17.43 -21.91
CA ARG A 214 -10.44 -18.66 -22.39
C ARG A 214 -11.88 -18.42 -22.85
N GLY A 215 -12.64 -17.58 -22.15
CA GLY A 215 -13.99 -17.18 -22.54
C GLY A 215 -14.01 -16.44 -23.88
N LYS A 216 -13.06 -15.53 -24.12
CA LYS A 216 -12.92 -14.84 -25.41
C LYS A 216 -12.63 -15.82 -26.55
N GLN A 217 -11.80 -16.83 -26.30
CA GLN A 217 -11.51 -17.88 -27.27
C GLN A 217 -12.76 -18.73 -27.59
N LEU A 218 -13.52 -19.13 -26.58
CA LEU A 218 -14.75 -19.90 -26.79
C LEU A 218 -15.83 -19.09 -27.53
N VAL A 219 -15.90 -17.77 -27.29
CA VAL A 219 -16.80 -16.87 -28.02
C VAL A 219 -16.32 -16.65 -29.46
N SER A 220 -15.01 -16.53 -29.72
CA SER A 220 -14.51 -16.41 -31.10
C SER A 220 -14.73 -17.68 -31.91
N ASP A 221 -14.70 -18.84 -31.25
CA ASP A 221 -14.83 -20.15 -31.89
C ASP A 221 -16.30 -20.57 -32.09
N SER A 222 -17.27 -19.80 -31.60
CA SER A 222 -18.69 -20.13 -31.71
C SER A 222 -19.52 -19.01 -32.35
N PRO A 223 -20.15 -19.25 -33.51
CA PRO A 223 -20.91 -18.24 -34.25
C PRO A 223 -22.20 -17.78 -33.55
N HIS A 224 -22.55 -18.35 -32.40
CA HIS A 224 -23.82 -18.10 -31.69
C HIS A 224 -23.67 -17.35 -30.37
N TRP A 225 -22.45 -17.21 -29.82
CA TRP A 225 -22.25 -16.48 -28.57
C TRP A 225 -21.88 -15.02 -28.88
N LYS A 226 -22.75 -14.08 -28.46
CA LYS A 226 -22.38 -12.66 -28.44
C LYS A 226 -21.45 -12.44 -27.27
N ALA A 227 -20.33 -11.74 -27.49
CA ALA A 227 -19.35 -11.42 -26.46
C ALA A 227 -20.02 -10.85 -25.20
N PHE A 228 -19.61 -11.34 -24.03
CA PHE A 228 -19.95 -10.69 -22.77
C PHE A 228 -19.57 -9.20 -22.87
N PRO A 229 -20.45 -8.27 -22.47
CA PRO A 229 -20.09 -6.87 -22.36
C PRO A 229 -18.81 -6.78 -21.52
N SER A 230 -17.81 -6.03 -21.99
CA SER A 230 -16.60 -5.82 -21.19
C SER A 230 -17.05 -5.24 -19.85
N LEU A 231 -16.78 -5.94 -18.76
CA LEU A 231 -17.14 -5.52 -17.40
C LEU A 231 -16.49 -4.19 -16.97
N TYR A 232 -15.65 -3.59 -17.83
CA TYR A 232 -14.87 -2.39 -17.55
C TYR A 232 -14.89 -1.45 -18.76
N ASP A 233 -15.25 -0.18 -18.51
CA ASP A 233 -15.02 0.94 -19.42
C ASP A 233 -13.56 1.41 -19.28
N ASN A 234 -12.80 1.34 -20.37
CA ASN A 234 -11.35 1.60 -20.40
C ASN A 234 -10.99 3.10 -20.51
N SER A 235 -11.92 4.00 -20.22
CA SER A 235 -11.78 5.45 -20.48
C SER A 235 -10.99 6.24 -19.43
N ILE A 236 -10.55 5.63 -18.33
CA ILE A 236 -9.95 6.37 -17.20
C ILE A 236 -8.41 6.44 -17.31
N HIS A 237 -7.89 7.66 -17.44
CA HIS A 237 -6.46 7.97 -17.42
C HIS A 237 -6.02 8.44 -16.03
N CYS A 238 -5.32 7.59 -15.28
CA CYS A 238 -4.64 7.97 -14.04
C CYS A 238 -3.14 7.70 -14.10
N ALA A 239 -2.34 8.71 -13.75
CA ALA A 239 -0.91 8.61 -13.67
C ALA A 239 -0.34 9.35 -12.44
N GLN A 240 0.67 8.68 -11.85
CA GLN A 240 1.84 9.20 -11.13
C GLN A 240 1.90 9.12 -9.59
N THR A 241 2.98 8.41 -9.17
CA THR A 241 3.82 8.45 -7.95
C THR A 241 3.47 7.62 -6.70
N CYS A 242 4.30 6.57 -6.49
CA CYS A 242 4.73 5.87 -5.27
C CYS A 242 3.75 5.55 -4.12
N GLY A 243 3.59 4.25 -3.83
CA GLY A 243 4.11 3.72 -2.57
C GLY A 243 3.21 3.56 -1.34
N TYR A 244 1.88 3.79 -1.34
CA TYR A 244 1.09 3.86 -0.10
C TYR A 244 -0.41 3.52 -0.29
N ILE A 245 -1.18 3.61 0.80
CA ILE A 245 -2.63 3.36 0.87
C ILE A 245 -3.38 4.18 -0.19
N CYS A 246 -4.12 3.51 -1.08
CA CYS A 246 -4.87 4.14 -2.16
C CYS A 246 -6.38 4.01 -1.93
N HIS A 247 -7.13 5.05 -2.27
CA HIS A 247 -8.58 5.00 -2.39
C HIS A 247 -8.97 5.22 -3.86
N ILE A 248 -9.68 4.26 -4.46
CA ILE A 248 -10.16 4.33 -5.85
C ILE A 248 -11.69 4.35 -5.83
N ARG A 249 -12.31 5.31 -6.52
CA ARG A 249 -13.78 5.40 -6.56
C ARG A 249 -14.34 4.37 -7.54
N LEU A 250 -15.34 3.59 -7.11
CA LEU A 250 -16.18 2.82 -8.02
C LEU A 250 -17.28 3.76 -8.56
N SER A 251 -17.37 3.90 -9.89
CA SER A 251 -18.48 4.61 -10.50
C SER A 251 -19.76 3.81 -10.26
N SER A 252 -20.70 4.36 -9.50
CA SER A 252 -22.08 3.90 -9.50
C SER A 252 -22.67 4.15 -10.88
N SER A 253 -22.91 3.07 -11.62
CA SER A 253 -23.76 3.04 -12.82
C SER A 253 -25.20 3.40 -12.48
#